data_AF-A0AA50U9T3-F1
#
_entry.id   AF-A0AA50U9T3-F1
#
_cell.length_a   1.000
_cell.length_b   1.000
_cell.length_c   1.000
_cell.angle_alpha   90.00
_cell.angle_beta   90.00
_cell.angle_gamma   90.00
#
_symmetry.space_group_name_H-M   'P 1'
#
loop_
_entity.id
_entity.type
_entity.pdbx_description
1 polymer ?
#
loop_
_entity_poly.entity_id
_entity_poly.type
_entity_poly.pdbx_seq_one_letter_code
_entity_poly.pdbx_strand_id
1 'polypeptide(L)'
;MAEQNNGVVVPQRTLLGEVNEHITCPLCRGYYIDATTIVECLHSFCRSCIIKHLQVKSYCPVCEMMINSAKPNIKLDKALQDIVYKLVPGLFQREMERRQQFYSSRPGPAASATPEQRGEDTERIIFSPEDVISFSLEYADVTDADSISSKSSDSNE
;
A
#
# COMPACT_ATOMS: atom_id res chain seq x y z
N MET A 1 17.67 -47.14 2.87
CA MET A 1 16.83 -46.41 3.83
C MET A 1 17.33 -44.98 3.86
N ALA A 2 16.59 -44.05 3.27
CA ALA A 2 16.84 -42.62 3.38
C ALA A 2 15.47 -41.98 3.61
N GLU A 3 15.15 -41.75 4.88
CA GLU A 3 13.92 -41.06 5.30
C GLU A 3 14.08 -39.58 4.95
N GLN A 4 13.35 -39.14 3.92
CA GLN A 4 13.26 -37.73 3.57
C GLN A 4 12.28 -37.08 4.54
N ASN A 5 12.81 -36.28 5.46
CA ASN A 5 12.06 -35.53 6.45
C ASN A 5 11.33 -34.37 5.75
N ASN A 6 10.11 -34.63 5.29
CA ASN A 6 9.24 -33.64 4.66
C ASN A 6 8.55 -32.79 5.74
N GLY A 7 9.34 -31.99 6.47
CA GLY A 7 8.85 -31.11 7.52
C GLY A 7 8.02 -29.99 6.92
N VAL A 8 6.70 -30.01 7.18
CA VAL A 8 5.80 -28.89 6.89
C VAL A 8 6.32 -27.67 7.63
N VAL A 9 6.86 -26.68 6.89
CA VAL A 9 7.28 -25.39 7.45
C VAL A 9 6.02 -24.62 7.81
N VAL A 10 5.64 -24.64 9.08
CA VAL A 10 4.58 -23.76 9.59
C VAL A 10 5.19 -22.37 9.74
N PRO A 11 4.70 -21.35 9.01
CA PRO A 11 5.22 -20.00 9.14
C PRO A 11 4.98 -19.48 10.56
N GLN A 12 6.05 -19.12 11.26
CA GLN A 12 5.98 -18.50 12.57
C GLN A 12 5.39 -17.09 12.45
N ARG A 13 4.45 -16.76 13.34
CA ARG A 13 3.85 -15.41 13.38
C ARG A 13 4.81 -14.45 14.05
N THR A 14 5.32 -13.48 13.29
CA THR A 14 6.14 -12.37 13.80
C THR A 14 5.27 -11.39 14.59
N LEU A 15 5.77 -10.89 15.72
CA LEU A 15 5.07 -9.84 16.48
C LEU A 15 5.17 -8.52 15.71
N LEU A 16 4.06 -7.78 15.60
CA LEU A 16 4.05 -6.48 14.90
C LEU A 16 5.08 -5.50 15.48
N GLY A 17 5.36 -5.59 16.78
CA GLY A 17 6.38 -4.79 17.46
C GLY A 17 7.78 -4.95 16.88
N GLU A 18 8.12 -6.15 16.40
CA GLU A 18 9.46 -6.47 15.86
C GLU A 18 9.70 -5.84 14.48
N VAL A 19 8.63 -5.51 13.76
CA VAL A 19 8.73 -4.89 12.42
C VAL A 19 8.47 -3.38 12.44
N ASN A 20 8.02 -2.82 13.56
CA ASN A 20 7.64 -1.40 13.68
C ASN A 20 8.76 -0.45 13.24
N GLU A 21 10.03 -0.78 13.50
CA GLU A 21 11.19 0.05 13.09
C GLU A 21 11.28 0.24 11.57
N HIS A 22 10.71 -0.68 10.79
CA HIS A 22 10.74 -0.66 9.33
C HIS A 22 9.49 -0.05 8.68
N ILE A 23 8.40 0.13 9.44
CA ILE A 23 7.09 0.57 8.93
C ILE A 23 6.56 1.85 9.59
N THR A 24 7.35 2.48 10.45
CA THR A 24 7.02 3.74 11.12
C THR A 24 7.82 4.90 10.56
N CYS A 25 7.16 6.05 10.45
CA CYS A 25 7.77 7.28 9.98
C CYS A 25 8.59 7.94 11.10
N PRO A 26 9.87 8.25 10.87
CA PRO A 26 10.74 8.85 11.90
C PRO A 26 10.34 10.29 12.27
N LEU A 27 9.57 10.99 11.42
CA LEU A 27 9.14 12.36 11.69
C LEU A 27 7.92 12.44 12.63
N CYS A 28 6.91 11.57 12.46
CA CYS A 28 5.69 11.58 13.27
C CYS A 28 5.61 10.43 14.29
N ARG A 29 6.51 9.45 14.20
CA ARG A 29 6.53 8.22 15.01
C ARG A 29 5.27 7.34 14.90
N GLY A 30 4.44 7.59 13.88
CA GLY A 30 3.32 6.73 13.51
C GLY A 30 3.63 5.85 12.30
N TYR A 31 2.72 4.95 11.93
CA TYR A 31 2.84 4.16 10.70
C TYR A 31 2.83 5.05 9.44
N TYR A 32 3.45 4.58 8.37
CA TYR A 32 3.44 5.30 7.09
C TYR A 32 2.02 5.48 6.55
N ILE A 33 1.68 6.73 6.23
CA ILE A 33 0.48 7.13 5.48
C ILE A 33 0.95 7.92 4.26
N ASP A 34 0.53 7.46 3.08
CA ASP A 34 1.08 7.87 1.78
C ASP A 34 2.62 7.86 1.80
N ALA A 35 3.20 6.69 2.04
CA ALA A 35 4.65 6.50 2.10
C ALA A 35 5.32 7.19 0.91
N THR A 36 6.31 8.02 1.20
CA THR A 36 7.01 8.87 0.24
C THR A 36 8.50 8.76 0.49
N THR A 37 9.22 8.35 -0.54
CA THR A 37 10.64 8.02 -0.48
C THR A 37 11.45 9.10 -1.19
N ILE A 38 12.54 9.54 -0.55
CA ILE A 38 13.54 10.41 -1.18
C ILE A 38 14.39 9.56 -2.12
N VAL A 39 14.44 9.90 -3.40
CA VAL A 39 15.08 9.05 -4.42
C VAL A 39 16.58 8.92 -4.22
N GLU A 40 17.25 10.01 -3.80
CA GLU A 40 18.71 10.06 -3.66
C GLU A 40 19.25 9.15 -2.54
N CYS A 41 18.48 8.96 -1.45
CA CYS A 41 18.95 8.23 -0.27
C CYS A 41 18.01 7.11 0.21
N LEU A 42 16.89 6.88 -0.49
CA LEU A 42 15.90 5.83 -0.23
C LEU A 42 15.29 5.80 1.18
N HIS A 43 15.37 6.90 1.93
CA HIS A 43 14.64 7.03 3.19
C HIS A 43 13.19 7.42 2.94
N SER A 44 12.27 6.76 3.66
CA SER A 44 10.82 6.92 3.51
C SER A 44 10.19 7.65 4.69
N PHE A 45 9.10 8.37 4.41
CA PHE A 45 8.35 9.19 5.35
C PHE A 45 6.87 9.21 4.96
N CYS A 46 5.97 9.65 5.84
CA CYS A 46 4.62 10.02 5.38
C CYS A 46 4.70 11.23 4.45
N ARG A 47 3.88 11.26 3.39
CA ARG A 47 3.87 12.37 2.41
C ARG A 47 3.77 13.74 3.05
N SER A 48 2.80 13.91 3.94
CA SER A 48 2.56 15.17 4.66
C SER A 48 3.76 15.58 5.53
N CYS A 49 4.45 14.61 6.13
CA CYS A 49 5.59 14.86 7.00
C CYS A 49 6.80 15.35 6.23
N ILE A 50 7.19 14.65 5.16
CA ILE A 50 8.38 15.04 4.39
C ILE A 50 8.16 16.33 3.61
N ILE A 51 6.98 16.55 3.04
CA ILE A 51 6.67 17.82 2.35
C ILE A 51 6.78 18.99 3.33
N LYS A 52 6.22 18.87 4.54
CA LYS A 52 6.31 19.91 5.57
C LYS A 52 7.76 20.18 6.00
N HIS A 53 8.57 19.13 6.15
CA HIS A 53 9.99 19.28 6.49
C HIS A 53 10.77 20.00 5.38
N LEU A 54 10.57 19.60 4.12
CA LEU A 54 11.28 20.16 2.96
C LEU A 54 10.88 21.59 2.60
N GLN A 55 9.75 22.09 3.13
CA GLN A 55 9.41 23.51 3.05
C GLN A 55 10.33 24.40 3.90
N VAL A 56 10.97 23.85 4.93
CA VAL A 56 11.81 24.60 5.88
C VAL A 56 13.28 24.21 5.77
N LYS A 57 13.56 22.93 5.50
CA LYS A 57 14.90 22.34 5.55
C LYS A 57 15.19 21.55 4.28
N SER A 58 16.33 21.77 3.65
CA SER A 58 16.71 21.13 2.39
C SER A 58 17.60 19.90 2.57
N TYR A 59 17.32 19.05 3.57
CA TYR A 59 18.12 17.87 3.86
C TYR A 59 17.26 16.72 4.40
N CYS A 60 17.72 15.48 4.20
CA CYS A 60 17.04 14.28 4.68
C CYS A 60 17.03 14.23 6.23
N PRO A 61 15.88 14.03 6.90
CA PRO A 61 15.83 13.93 8.36
C PRO A 61 16.61 12.78 8.99
N VAL A 62 17.00 11.75 8.22
CA VAL A 62 17.65 10.53 8.73
C VAL A 62 19.16 10.55 8.49
N CYS A 63 19.58 10.81 7.25
CA CYS A 63 20.99 10.76 6.86
C CYS A 63 21.62 12.13 6.59
N GLU A 64 20.85 13.22 6.75
CA GLU A 64 21.30 14.61 6.56
C GLU A 64 21.82 14.96 5.16
N MET A 65 21.66 14.05 4.19
CA MET A 65 21.97 14.31 2.79
C MET A 65 21.18 15.52 2.27
N MET A 66 21.88 16.45 1.62
CA MET A 66 21.28 17.63 1.01
C MET A 66 20.35 17.26 -0.13
N ILE A 67 19.17 17.87 -0.14
CA ILE A 67 18.14 17.68 -1.15
C ILE A 67 17.97 18.99 -1.90
N ASN A 68 17.80 18.92 -3.21
CA ASN A 68 17.57 20.11 -4.03
C ASN A 68 16.32 20.87 -3.57
N SER A 69 16.51 22.09 -3.07
CA SER A 69 15.44 22.94 -2.54
C SER A 69 14.45 23.42 -3.60
N ALA A 70 14.88 23.57 -4.85
CA ALA A 70 14.02 24.04 -5.94
C ALA A 70 13.06 22.94 -6.43
N LYS A 71 13.55 21.70 -6.47
CA LYS A 71 12.75 20.53 -6.89
C LYS A 71 13.23 19.27 -6.16
N PRO A 72 12.68 18.98 -4.96
CA PRO A 72 13.03 17.77 -4.25
C PRO A 72 12.57 16.53 -5.03
N ASN A 73 13.48 15.59 -5.25
CA ASN A 73 13.19 14.34 -5.93
C ASN A 73 12.62 13.32 -4.94
N ILE A 74 11.33 13.47 -4.63
CA ILE A 74 10.57 12.57 -3.76
C ILE A 74 9.46 11.87 -4.57
N LYS A 75 9.22 10.59 -4.29
CA LYS A 75 8.22 9.78 -4.99
C LYS A 75 7.33 9.03 -4.01
N LEU A 76 6.05 8.88 -4.36
CA LEU A 76 5.15 7.99 -3.64
C LEU A 76 5.65 6.55 -3.76
N ASP A 77 5.79 5.89 -2.62
CA ASP A 77 6.22 4.50 -2.52
C ASP A 77 5.01 3.61 -2.29
N LYS A 78 4.34 3.25 -3.38
CA LYS A 78 3.12 2.45 -3.35
C LYS A 78 3.37 1.07 -2.73
N ALA A 79 4.52 0.45 -3.05
CA ALA A 79 4.86 -0.88 -2.55
C ALA A 79 5.06 -0.87 -1.03
N LEU A 80 5.83 0.09 -0.50
CA LEU A 80 5.98 0.23 0.95
C LEU A 80 4.64 0.52 1.63
N GLN A 81 3.81 1.39 1.05
CA GLN A 81 2.50 1.69 1.61
C GLN A 81 1.59 0.45 1.65
N ASP A 82 1.61 -0.39 0.61
CA ASP A 82 0.83 -1.63 0.56
C ASP A 82 1.32 -2.64 1.58
N ILE A 83 2.65 -2.75 1.78
CA ILE A 83 3.24 -3.57 2.84
C ILE A 83 2.73 -3.11 4.20
N VAL A 84 2.80 -1.81 4.50
CA VAL A 84 2.35 -1.25 5.79
C VAL A 84 0.86 -1.52 6.02
N TYR A 85 0.02 -1.30 5.01
CA TYR A 85 -1.42 -1.55 5.14
C TYR A 85 -1.79 -3.03 5.28
N LYS A 86 -1.02 -3.95 4.67
CA LYS A 86 -1.23 -5.39 4.82
C LYS A 86 -0.72 -5.93 6.16
N LEU A 87 0.33 -5.34 6.73
CA LEU A 87 0.93 -5.78 7.98
C LEU A 87 0.20 -5.26 9.23
N VAL A 88 -0.33 -4.03 9.18
CA VAL A 88 -0.95 -3.39 10.34
C VAL A 88 -2.48 -3.57 10.29
N PRO A 89 -3.07 -4.40 11.17
CA PRO A 89 -4.51 -4.66 11.14
C PRO A 89 -5.33 -3.38 11.29
N GLY A 90 -6.33 -3.22 10.41
CA GLY A 90 -7.27 -2.10 10.42
C GLY A 90 -6.64 -0.71 10.22
N LEU A 91 -5.36 -0.61 9.82
CA LEU A 91 -4.73 0.69 9.58
C LEU A 91 -5.36 1.39 8.37
N PHE A 92 -5.52 0.65 7.27
CA PHE A 92 -6.12 1.17 6.04
C PHE A 92 -7.53 1.70 6.30
N GLN A 93 -8.39 0.88 6.90
CA GLN A 93 -9.78 1.23 7.18
C GLN A 93 -9.89 2.49 8.03
N ARG A 94 -9.11 2.57 9.13
CA ARG A 94 -9.08 3.76 9.99
C ARG A 94 -8.59 5.01 9.28
N GLU A 95 -7.63 4.89 8.36
CA GLU A 95 -7.19 6.04 7.56
C GLU A 95 -8.27 6.48 6.56
N MET A 96 -8.96 5.55 5.89
CA MET A 96 -10.06 5.87 4.97
C MET A 96 -11.23 6.53 5.72
N GLU A 97 -11.60 6.01 6.89
CA GLU A 97 -12.62 6.62 7.75
C GLU A 97 -12.25 8.06 8.15
N ARG A 98 -10.99 8.30 8.52
CA ARG A 98 -10.50 9.66 8.85
C ARG A 98 -10.60 10.61 7.65
N ARG A 99 -10.25 10.14 6.45
CA ARG A 99 -10.37 10.93 5.21
C ARG A 99 -11.83 11.27 4.92
N GLN A 100 -12.71 10.28 5.00
CA GLN A 100 -14.15 10.48 4.79
C GLN A 100 -14.72 11.49 5.79
N GLN A 101 -14.48 11.30 7.11
CA GLN A 101 -14.96 12.21 8.15
C GLN A 101 -14.49 13.66 7.94
N PHE A 102 -13.23 13.84 7.53
CA PHE A 102 -12.67 15.16 7.23
C PHE A 102 -13.41 15.84 6.07
N TYR A 103 -13.73 15.11 5.01
CA TYR A 103 -14.42 15.68 3.84
C TYR A 103 -15.94 15.74 3.97
N SER A 104 -16.57 14.90 4.78
CA SER A 104 -18.01 14.98 5.07
C SER A 104 -18.41 16.33 5.65
N SER A 105 -17.52 16.95 6.44
CA SER A 105 -17.74 18.28 7.02
C SER A 105 -17.22 19.44 6.15
N ARG A 106 -16.64 19.16 4.97
CA ARG A 106 -15.90 20.13 4.13
C ARG A 106 -16.16 19.93 2.63
N PRO A 107 -17.37 20.26 2.13
CA PRO A 107 -17.76 20.00 0.74
C PRO A 107 -16.93 20.76 -0.31
N GLY A 108 -16.42 21.96 0.01
CA GLY A 108 -15.57 22.73 -0.91
C GLY A 108 -14.24 22.02 -1.23
N PRO A 109 -13.37 21.76 -0.23
CA PRO A 109 -12.14 21.01 -0.43
C PRO A 109 -12.35 19.62 -1.03
N ALA A 110 -13.47 18.95 -0.68
CA ALA A 110 -13.81 17.63 -1.21
C ALA A 110 -13.92 17.61 -2.74
N ALA A 111 -14.46 18.67 -3.35
CA ALA A 111 -14.61 18.77 -4.80
C ALA A 111 -13.27 18.77 -5.56
N SER A 112 -12.20 19.24 -4.91
CA SER A 112 -10.84 19.28 -5.48
C SER A 112 -10.00 18.02 -5.23
N ALA A 113 -10.44 17.15 -4.31
CA ALA A 113 -9.73 15.94 -3.94
C ALA A 113 -10.10 14.77 -4.86
N THR A 114 -9.18 13.85 -5.12
CA THR A 114 -9.50 12.59 -5.80
C THR A 114 -10.37 11.70 -4.90
N PRO A 115 -11.14 10.75 -5.46
CA PRO A 115 -11.89 9.78 -4.66
C PRO A 115 -11.02 9.02 -3.63
N GLU A 116 -9.83 8.56 -4.02
CA GLU A 116 -8.84 7.94 -3.12
C GLU A 116 -8.40 8.87 -1.97
N GLN A 117 -8.25 10.16 -2.24
CA GLN A 117 -7.90 11.17 -1.22
C GLN A 117 -9.07 11.42 -0.26
N ARG A 118 -10.31 11.25 -0.71
CA ARG A 118 -11.51 11.29 0.13
C ARG A 118 -11.78 9.97 0.88
N GLY A 119 -11.13 8.89 0.47
CA GLY A 119 -11.33 7.55 1.01
C GLY A 119 -12.52 6.80 0.41
N GLU A 120 -12.96 7.16 -0.80
CA GLU A 120 -14.15 6.60 -1.45
C GLU A 120 -13.85 5.52 -2.50
N ASP A 121 -12.70 5.58 -3.15
CA ASP A 121 -12.35 4.67 -4.25
C ASP A 121 -11.14 3.83 -3.87
N THR A 122 -11.41 2.67 -3.28
CA THR A 122 -10.38 1.74 -2.83
C THR A 122 -10.49 0.46 -3.63
N GLU A 123 -10.10 0.51 -4.91
CA GLU A 123 -9.82 -0.72 -5.69
C GLU A 123 -8.83 -1.66 -4.98
N ARG A 124 -8.14 -1.16 -3.93
CA ARG A 124 -7.32 -1.94 -3.02
C ARG A 124 -8.18 -2.80 -2.11
N ILE A 125 -8.21 -4.08 -2.44
CA ILE A 125 -8.76 -5.12 -1.58
C ILE A 125 -7.76 -5.40 -0.44
N ILE A 126 -7.88 -4.67 0.67
CA ILE A 126 -7.15 -4.93 1.91
C ILE A 126 -8.12 -5.57 2.89
N PHE A 127 -8.02 -6.90 3.03
CA PHE A 127 -8.88 -7.64 3.93
C PHE A 127 -8.40 -7.54 5.38
N SER A 128 -9.30 -7.17 6.27
CA SER A 128 -9.19 -7.41 7.70
C SER A 128 -9.52 -8.88 8.01
N PRO A 129 -8.92 -9.48 9.07
CA PRO A 129 -9.39 -10.76 9.59
C PRO A 129 -10.86 -10.77 10.04
N GLU A 130 -11.45 -9.59 10.24
CA GLU A 130 -12.87 -9.42 10.62
C GLU A 130 -13.81 -9.26 9.40
N ASP A 131 -13.26 -9.16 8.18
CA ASP A 131 -14.09 -8.94 6.99
C ASP A 131 -14.89 -10.20 6.65
N VAL A 132 -16.19 -10.01 6.37
CA VAL A 132 -17.07 -11.09 5.96
C VAL A 132 -16.84 -11.36 4.46
N ILE A 133 -16.19 -12.47 4.15
CA ILE A 133 -15.97 -12.89 2.76
C ILE A 133 -17.11 -13.83 2.34
N SER A 134 -17.84 -13.45 1.29
CA SER A 134 -18.84 -14.31 0.64
C SER A 134 -18.21 -15.01 -0.56
N PHE A 135 -18.28 -16.33 -0.57
CA PHE A 135 -17.86 -17.14 -1.72
C PHE A 135 -19.08 -17.76 -2.39
N SER A 136 -19.13 -17.67 -3.71
CA SER A 136 -20.06 -18.44 -4.54
C SER A 136 -19.26 -19.48 -5.30
N LEU A 137 -19.74 -20.72 -5.29
CA LEU A 137 -19.17 -21.82 -6.06
C LEU A 137 -20.15 -22.14 -7.19
N GLU A 138 -19.62 -22.22 -8.41
CA GLU A 138 -20.37 -22.67 -9.58
C GLU A 138 -19.73 -23.95 -10.13
N TYR A 139 -20.57 -24.80 -10.73
CA TYR A 139 -20.10 -26.01 -11.39
C TYR A 139 -19.50 -25.62 -12.74
N ALA A 140 -18.23 -25.95 -12.96
CA ALA A 140 -17.61 -25.82 -14.27
C ALA A 140 -18.01 -27.04 -15.11
N ASP A 141 -18.86 -26.84 -16.12
CA ASP A 141 -19.20 -27.90 -17.06
C ASP A 141 -17.95 -28.33 -17.84
N VAL A 142 -17.64 -29.62 -17.80
CA VAL A 142 -16.46 -30.24 -18.44
C VAL A 142 -16.49 -30.09 -19.98
N THR A 143 -17.58 -29.57 -20.55
CA THR A 143 -17.77 -29.38 -21.99
C THR A 143 -17.11 -28.12 -22.56
N ASP A 144 -16.58 -27.21 -21.74
CA ASP A 144 -15.93 -25.97 -22.22
C ASP A 144 -14.39 -26.06 -22.34
N ALA A 145 -13.80 -27.22 -22.09
CA ALA A 145 -12.36 -27.43 -22.26
C ALA A 145 -11.89 -27.35 -23.72
N ASP A 146 -12.80 -27.47 -24.70
CA ASP A 146 -12.47 -27.43 -26.13
C ASP A 146 -12.66 -26.04 -26.79
N SER A 147 -13.09 -25.03 -26.05
CA SER A 147 -13.38 -23.68 -26.63
C SER A 147 -12.18 -22.71 -26.62
N ILE A 148 -11.05 -23.05 -25.98
CA ILE A 148 -9.89 -22.14 -25.83
C ILE A 148 -8.67 -22.59 -26.66
N SER A 149 -8.85 -23.47 -27.64
CA SER A 149 -7.79 -23.83 -28.60
C SER A 149 -8.30 -23.75 -30.04
N SER A 150 -8.47 -22.54 -30.57
CA SER A 150 -8.13 -22.16 -31.96
C SER A 150 -8.85 -20.88 -32.42
N LYS A 151 -8.32 -19.70 -32.05
CA LYS A 151 -8.36 -18.51 -32.94
C LYS A 151 -7.04 -17.74 -32.82
N SER A 152 -5.97 -18.39 -33.26
CA SER A 152 -4.84 -17.70 -33.89
C SER A 152 -4.93 -18.02 -35.38
N SER A 153 -5.49 -17.10 -36.16
CA SER A 153 -5.26 -17.03 -37.60
C SER A 153 -5.21 -15.56 -37.98
N ASP A 154 -3.98 -15.09 -38.15
CA ASP A 154 -3.65 -14.02 -39.08
C ASP A 154 -4.27 -14.29 -40.44
N SER A 155 -4.89 -13.26 -41.03
CA SER A 155 -4.97 -13.07 -42.48
C SER A 155 -5.05 -11.57 -42.77
N ASN A 156 -4.02 -11.09 -43.44
CA ASN A 156 -3.98 -9.81 -44.15
C ASN A 156 -5.15 -9.67 -45.13
N GLU A 157 -5.72 -8.47 -45.20
CA GLU A 157 -5.96 -7.75 -46.47
C GLU A 157 -5.93 -6.23 -46.21
#